data_AF-A0A2W4V8M4-F1
#
_entry.id   AF-A0A2W4V8M4-F1
#
_cell.length_a   1.000
_cell.length_b   1.000
_cell.length_c   1.000
_cell.angle_alpha   90.00
_cell.angle_beta   90.00
_cell.angle_gamma   90.00
#
_symmetry.space_group_name_H-M   'P 1'
#
loop_
_entity.id
_entity.type
_entity.pdbx_description
1 polymer ?
#
loop_
_entity_poly.entity_id
_entity_poly.type
_entity_poly.pdbx_seq_one_letter_code
_entity_poly.pdbx_strand_id
1 'polypeptide(L)'
;MHLLRAMITAAHADGLIDAVEREAVLGRARDAGLDAESLAALDAEIRAPLTLEQLVVRTPASLRAEVYAAALIAITADTEYERAFLDRLAGQLELDGTARADIHAQLGVDAPT
;
A
#
# COMPACT_ATOMS: atom_id res chain seq x y z
N MET A 1 -3.21 -3.82 -11.20
CA MET A 1 -2.94 -4.37 -9.85
C MET A 1 -1.91 -3.55 -9.06
N HIS A 2 -1.82 -2.22 -9.19
CA HIS A 2 -0.80 -1.44 -8.44
C HIS A 2 -1.28 -1.00 -7.05
N LEU A 3 -2.56 -0.69 -6.91
CA LEU A 3 -3.17 -0.27 -5.64
C LEU A 3 -3.12 -1.39 -4.60
N LEU A 4 -3.50 -2.61 -4.97
CA LEU A 4 -3.46 -3.78 -4.08
C LEU A 4 -2.02 -4.10 -3.62
N ARG A 5 -1.04 -3.95 -4.50
CA ARG A 5 0.39 -4.11 -4.16
C ARG A 5 0.88 -3.03 -3.21
N ALA A 6 0.47 -1.78 -3.42
CA ALA A 6 0.80 -0.68 -2.51
C ALA A 6 0.25 -0.95 -1.10
N MET A 7 -1.00 -1.43 -1.00
CA MET A 7 -1.63 -1.79 0.27
C MET A 7 -0.94 -2.98 0.96
N ILE A 8 -0.51 -4.00 0.20
CA ILE A 8 0.20 -5.17 0.75
C ILE A 8 1.63 -4.81 1.19
N THR A 9 2.37 -4.04 0.40
CA THR A 9 3.70 -3.54 0.79
C THR A 9 3.62 -2.64 2.01
N ALA A 10 2.59 -1.79 2.09
CA ALA A 10 2.29 -0.95 3.23
C ALA A 10 2.01 -1.78 4.50
N ALA A 11 1.12 -2.77 4.41
CA ALA A 11 0.80 -3.66 5.54
C ALA A 11 1.97 -4.56 5.95
N HIS A 12 2.89 -4.88 5.03
CA HIS A 12 4.05 -5.72 5.34
C HIS A 12 5.23 -4.97 5.98
N ALA A 13 5.28 -3.64 5.90
CA ALA A 13 6.40 -2.86 6.45
C ALA A 13 6.61 -3.14 7.95
N ASP A 14 5.55 -3.48 8.69
CA ASP A 14 5.59 -3.80 10.12
C ASP A 14 5.64 -5.33 10.41
N GLY A 15 5.82 -6.17 9.37
CA GLY A 15 5.79 -7.63 9.51
C GLY A 15 4.41 -8.22 9.82
N LEU A 16 3.34 -7.44 9.59
CA LEU A 16 2.02 -7.71 10.16
C LEU A 16 1.24 -8.85 9.52
N ILE A 17 1.44 -9.13 8.23
CA ILE A 17 0.67 -10.19 7.58
C ILE A 17 1.20 -11.57 8.00
N ASP A 18 0.66 -12.07 9.10
CA ASP A 18 0.85 -13.44 9.53
C ASP A 18 0.01 -14.42 8.68
N ALA A 19 0.13 -15.71 8.96
CA ALA A 19 -0.59 -16.74 8.22
C ALA A 19 -2.13 -16.61 8.31
N VAL A 20 -2.64 -16.03 9.41
CA VAL A 20 -4.07 -15.82 9.67
C VAL A 20 -4.58 -14.63 8.86
N GLU A 21 -3.86 -13.51 8.87
CA GLU A 21 -4.20 -12.35 8.05
C GLU A 21 -4.13 -12.66 6.56
N ARG A 22 -3.13 -13.44 6.14
CA ARG A 22 -2.99 -13.92 4.77
C ARG A 22 -4.23 -14.68 4.31
N GLU A 23 -4.70 -15.66 5.08
CA GLU A 23 -5.91 -16.41 4.74
C GLU A 23 -7.14 -15.50 4.73
N ALA A 24 -7.26 -14.56 5.67
CA ALA A 24 -8.37 -13.62 5.70
C ALA A 24 -8.41 -12.72 4.44
N VAL A 25 -7.25 -12.25 3.95
CA VAL A 25 -7.16 -11.46 2.70
C VAL A 25 -7.52 -12.31 1.48
N LEU A 26 -6.99 -13.54 1.38
CA LEU A 26 -7.29 -14.46 0.27
C LEU A 26 -8.75 -14.91 0.27
N GLY A 27 -9.35 -15.12 1.45
CA GLY A 27 -10.76 -15.44 1.62
C GLY A 27 -11.66 -14.32 1.11
N ARG A 28 -11.43 -13.08 1.56
CA ARG A 28 -12.18 -11.90 1.08
C ARG A 28 -12.03 -11.70 -0.43
N ALA A 29 -10.82 -11.90 -0.97
CA ALA A 29 -10.57 -11.84 -2.41
C ALA A 29 -11.36 -12.89 -3.20
N ARG A 30 -11.45 -14.12 -2.67
CA ARG A 30 -12.26 -15.19 -3.26
C ARG A 30 -13.75 -14.85 -3.23
N ASP A 31 -14.24 -14.32 -2.11
CA ASP A 31 -15.64 -13.91 -1.95
C ASP A 31 -16.00 -12.73 -2.87
N ALA A 32 -15.02 -11.87 -3.18
CA ALA A 32 -15.15 -10.80 -4.17
C ALA A 32 -15.13 -11.29 -5.63
N GLY A 33 -14.96 -12.60 -5.87
CA GLY A 33 -15.03 -13.21 -7.19
C GLY A 33 -13.72 -13.17 -7.98
N LEU A 34 -12.56 -12.99 -7.32
CA LEU A 34 -11.27 -13.13 -8.00
C LEU A 34 -11.08 -14.56 -8.50
N ASP A 35 -10.58 -14.70 -9.73
CA ASP A 35 -10.25 -15.99 -10.31
C ASP A 35 -9.00 -16.61 -9.68
N ALA A 36 -8.76 -17.89 -9.97
CA ALA A 36 -7.66 -18.65 -9.39
C ALA A 36 -6.28 -18.06 -9.73
N GLU A 37 -6.13 -17.46 -10.92
CA GLU A 37 -4.88 -16.81 -11.33
C GLU A 37 -4.61 -15.54 -10.52
N SER A 38 -5.64 -14.69 -10.35
CA SER A 38 -5.56 -13.48 -9.56
C SER A 38 -5.32 -13.76 -8.07
N LEU A 39 -5.95 -14.82 -7.53
CA LEU A 39 -5.70 -15.28 -6.17
C LEU A 39 -4.27 -15.81 -5.99
N ALA A 40 -3.73 -16.55 -6.97
CA ALA A 40 -2.35 -17.03 -6.92
C ALA A 40 -1.33 -15.89 -7.03
N ALA A 41 -1.61 -14.88 -7.86
CA ALA A 41 -0.80 -13.67 -7.94
C ALA A 41 -0.83 -12.88 -6.62
N LEU A 42 -2.02 -12.68 -6.03
CA LEU A 42 -2.18 -12.05 -4.73
C LEU A 42 -1.42 -12.81 -3.63
N ASP A 43 -1.52 -14.13 -3.60
CA ASP A 43 -0.81 -14.96 -2.64
C ASP A 43 0.73 -14.86 -2.79
N ALA A 44 1.23 -14.80 -4.01
CA ALA A 44 2.66 -14.61 -4.26
C ALA A 44 3.14 -13.23 -3.78
N GLU A 45 2.34 -12.19 -3.98
CA GLU A 45 2.65 -10.83 -3.50
C GLU A 45 2.59 -10.76 -1.97
N ILE A 46 1.67 -11.47 -1.30
CA ILE A 46 1.63 -11.53 0.16
C ILE A 46 2.84 -12.29 0.73
N ARG A 47 3.26 -13.39 0.08
CA ARG A 47 4.40 -14.21 0.53
C ARG A 47 5.77 -13.57 0.28
N ALA A 48 5.86 -12.69 -0.71
CA ALA A 48 7.08 -11.97 -1.04
C ALA A 48 6.74 -10.52 -1.42
N PRO A 49 6.39 -9.67 -0.43
CA PRO A 49 5.99 -8.30 -0.71
C PRO A 49 7.14 -7.53 -1.33
N LEU A 50 6.81 -6.64 -2.25
CA LEU A 50 7.81 -5.76 -2.85
C LEU A 50 8.42 -4.89 -1.77
N THR A 51 9.73 -4.69 -1.83
CA THR A 51 10.35 -3.61 -1.06
C THR A 51 9.83 -2.27 -1.55
N LEU A 52 9.92 -1.24 -0.72
CA LEU A 52 9.50 0.13 -1.08
C LEU A 52 10.18 0.57 -2.39
N GLU A 53 11.47 0.27 -2.55
CA GLU A 53 12.24 0.61 -3.75
C GLU A 53 11.71 -0.12 -4.99
N GLN A 54 11.36 -1.41 -4.86
CA GLN A 54 10.78 -2.20 -5.94
C GLN A 54 9.37 -1.71 -6.33
N LEU A 55 8.57 -1.29 -5.35
CA LEU A 55 7.27 -0.68 -5.59
C LEU A 55 7.41 0.62 -6.39
N VAL A 56 8.31 1.51 -5.98
CA VAL A 56 8.55 2.79 -6.64
C VAL A 56 9.04 2.60 -8.07
N VAL A 57 10.03 1.73 -8.30
CA VAL A 57 10.57 1.43 -9.64
C VAL A 57 9.48 0.91 -10.59
N ARG A 58 8.51 0.16 -10.06
CA ARG A 58 7.39 -0.40 -10.84
C ARG A 58 6.20 0.54 -10.93
N THR A 59 6.24 1.71 -10.29
CA THR A 59 5.15 2.68 -10.30
C THR A 59 5.42 3.76 -11.34
N PRO A 60 4.67 3.78 -12.46
CA PRO A 60 4.80 4.85 -13.44
C PRO A 60 4.36 6.20 -12.85
N ALA A 61 4.92 7.30 -13.35
CA ALA A 61 4.66 8.66 -12.86
C ALA A 61 3.15 8.98 -12.74
N SER A 62 2.33 8.51 -13.68
CA SER A 62 0.89 8.73 -13.70
C SER A 62 0.13 8.04 -12.56
N LEU A 63 0.71 7.02 -11.91
CA LEU A 63 0.05 6.25 -10.83
C LEU A 63 0.60 6.55 -9.44
N ARG A 64 1.59 7.44 -9.32
CA ARG A 64 2.27 7.70 -8.04
C ARG A 64 1.34 8.27 -6.98
N ALA A 65 0.49 9.22 -7.35
CA ALA A 65 -0.51 9.78 -6.44
C ALA A 65 -1.50 8.70 -5.94
N GLU A 66 -1.95 7.82 -6.83
CA GLU A 66 -2.89 6.74 -6.47
C GLU A 66 -2.23 5.68 -5.58
N VAL A 67 -0.96 5.35 -5.83
CA VAL A 67 -0.19 4.43 -4.98
C VAL A 67 0.00 4.99 -3.57
N TYR A 68 0.31 6.28 -3.45
CA TYR A 68 0.40 6.94 -2.15
C TYR A 68 -0.96 6.98 -1.43
N ALA A 69 -2.03 7.34 -2.14
CA ALA A 69 -3.39 7.35 -1.61
C ALA A 69 -3.82 5.96 -1.10
N ALA A 70 -3.52 4.90 -1.86
CA ALA A 70 -3.79 3.52 -1.45
C ALA A 70 -3.02 3.12 -0.19
N ALA A 71 -1.75 3.51 -0.08
CA ALA A 71 -0.95 3.28 1.12
C ALA A 71 -1.52 4.03 2.34
N LEU A 72 -2.01 5.27 2.16
CA LEU A 72 -2.68 6.05 3.19
C LEU A 72 -3.98 5.43 3.70
N ILE A 73 -4.77 4.81 2.80
CA ILE A 73 -6.00 4.11 3.19
C ILE A 73 -5.67 2.83 3.96
N ALA A 74 -4.58 2.15 3.60
CA ALA A 74 -4.16 0.90 4.23
C ALA A 74 -3.44 1.09 5.58
N ILE A 75 -2.78 2.22 5.78
CA ILE A 75 -1.98 2.52 6.97
C ILE A 75 -2.70 3.53 7.84
N THR A 76 -2.95 3.18 9.10
CA THR A 76 -3.52 4.08 10.11
C THR A 76 -2.56 5.20 10.55
N ALA A 77 -1.26 5.00 10.35
CA ALA A 77 -0.18 5.95 10.65
C ALA A 77 -0.06 6.28 12.15
N ASP A 78 -0.41 5.33 13.01
CA ASP A 78 -0.46 5.51 14.46
C ASP A 78 0.91 5.25 15.11
N THR A 79 1.77 4.47 14.46
CA THR A 79 3.16 4.26 14.89
C THR A 79 4.15 5.20 14.17
N GLU A 80 5.27 5.51 14.83
CA GLU A 80 6.36 6.30 14.23
C GLU A 80 6.94 5.62 12.98
N TYR A 81 6.95 4.29 12.99
CA TYR A 81 7.42 3.48 11.87
C TYR A 81 6.54 3.65 10.63
N GLU A 82 5.21 3.58 10.78
CA GLU A 82 4.25 3.78 9.70
C GLU A 82 4.31 5.19 9.11
N ARG A 83 4.43 6.21 9.96
CA ARG A 83 4.62 7.60 9.52
C ARG A 83 5.90 7.74 8.69
N ALA A 84 7.01 7.20 9.19
CA ALA A 84 8.27 7.19 8.47
C ALA A 84 8.20 6.43 7.14
N PHE A 85 7.42 5.34 7.05
CA PHE A 85 7.17 4.64 5.80
C PHE A 85 6.42 5.53 4.79
N LEU A 86 5.32 6.17 5.19
CA LEU A 86 4.54 7.06 4.33
C LEU A 86 5.40 8.24 3.85
N ASP A 87 6.25 8.79 4.70
CA ASP A 87 7.20 9.85 4.32
C ASP A 87 8.23 9.37 3.29
N ARG A 88 8.84 8.21 3.52
CA ARG A 88 9.79 7.61 2.57
C ARG A 88 9.14 7.31 1.23
N LEU A 89 7.92 6.77 1.25
CA LEU A 89 7.15 6.46 0.05
C LEU A 89 6.85 7.75 -0.74
N ALA A 90 6.33 8.79 -0.09
CA ALA A 90 6.06 10.06 -0.75
C ALA A 90 7.33 10.68 -1.36
N GLY A 91 8.45 10.63 -0.63
CA GLY A 91 9.74 11.11 -1.12
C GLY A 91 10.24 10.35 -2.34
N GLN A 92 10.16 9.01 -2.34
CA GLN A 92 10.60 8.20 -3.48
C GLN A 92 9.64 8.28 -4.69
N LEU A 93 8.37 8.57 -4.45
CA LEU A 93 7.40 8.87 -5.51
C LEU A 93 7.51 10.31 -6.03
N GLU A 94 8.43 11.12 -5.48
CA GLU A 94 8.64 12.52 -5.85
C GLU A 94 7.35 13.36 -5.67
N LEU A 95 6.56 13.07 -4.62
CA LEU A 95 5.38 13.83 -4.26
C LEU A 95 5.76 14.97 -3.33
N ASP A 96 5.56 16.21 -3.81
CA ASP A 96 5.82 17.40 -3.02
C ASP A 96 4.76 17.63 -1.92
N GLY A 97 5.02 18.62 -1.05
CA GLY A 97 4.12 18.91 0.07
C GLY A 97 2.70 19.28 -0.36
N THR A 98 2.54 19.92 -1.52
CA THR A 98 1.23 20.32 -2.05
C THR A 98 0.46 19.10 -2.54
N ALA A 99 1.08 18.25 -3.35
CA ALA A 99 0.47 17.02 -3.85
C ALA A 99 0.06 16.09 -2.70
N ARG A 100 0.88 16.00 -1.65
CA ARG A 100 0.56 15.23 -0.44
C ARG A 100 -0.66 15.81 0.26
N ALA A 101 -0.69 17.13 0.50
CA ALA A 101 -1.81 17.79 1.15
C ALA A 101 -3.12 17.64 0.38
N ASP A 102 -3.08 17.73 -0.95
CA ASP A 102 -4.25 17.53 -1.82
C ASP A 102 -4.81 16.10 -1.69
N ILE A 103 -3.94 15.09 -1.66
CA ILE A 103 -4.35 13.68 -1.49
C ILE A 103 -4.98 13.46 -0.11
N HIS A 104 -4.39 14.04 0.95
CA HIS A 104 -4.90 13.95 2.31
C HIS A 104 -6.28 14.60 2.43
N ALA A 105 -6.44 15.80 1.86
CA ALA A 105 -7.72 16.51 1.83
C ALA A 105 -8.80 15.74 1.04
N GLN A 106 -8.45 15.12 -0.09
CA GLN A 106 -9.39 14.30 -0.87
C GLN A 106 -9.88 13.07 -0.10
N LEU A 107 -9.03 12.48 0.73
CA LEU A 107 -9.36 11.31 1.54
C LEU A 107 -9.96 11.67 2.91
N GLY A 108 -9.95 12.95 3.30
CA GLY A 108 -10.43 13.39 4.60
C GLY A 108 -9.58 12.90 5.77
N VAL A 109 -8.31 12.59 5.52
CA VAL A 109 -7.33 12.18 6.55
C VAL A 109 -6.40 13.36 6.83
N ASP A 110 -6.17 13.63 8.11
CA ASP A 110 -5.18 14.62 8.52
C ASP A 110 -3.77 14.11 8.25
N ALA A 111 -2.84 15.05 8.00
CA ALA A 111 -1.44 14.71 7.88
C ALA A 111 -0.96 14.04 9.18
N PRO A 112 -0.27 12.90 9.10
CA PRO A 112 0.24 12.24 10.29
C PRO A 112 1.20 13.20 11.01
N THR A 113 0.87 13.53 12.26
CA THR A 113 1.65 14.39 13.15
C THR A 113 2.78 13.65 13.83
#